data_AF-A0A9D4IG28-F1
#
_entry.id   AF-A0A9D4IG28-F1
#
_cell.length_a   1.000
_cell.length_b   1.000
_cell.length_c   1.000
_cell.angle_alpha   90.00
_cell.angle_beta   90.00
_cell.angle_gamma   90.00
#
_symmetry.space_group_name_H-M   'P 1'
#
loop_
_entity.id
_entity.type
_entity.pdbx_description
1 polymer ?
#
loop_
_entity_poly.entity_id
_entity_poly.type
_entity_poly.pdbx_seq_one_letter_code
_entity_poly.pdbx_strand_id
1 'polypeptide(L)'
;MSVLNATLVKQDVVSVHENYFELFVRKYGEVHGYVSMVVCIFGAISNILNVIVLTRRHMITPTNCILTALAIRDFLTTLTYLVYAVYYFVYTQNRLNGNHSQGWNYFIVLKIIFTSTCHNMAMWFTVFRYILVCHHGIGNRLCSLQRAILTIAIIVIANIFVSIPDIFLYRVVKQTDIGYNFSGYRFIESHLVEKHSFYKSFNSGSTVSL
;
A
#
# COMPACT_ATOMS: atom_id res chain seq x y z
N MET A 1 -13.84 -45.70 -7.23
CA MET A 1 -12.41 -45.65 -6.80
C MET A 1 -11.61 -44.55 -7.49
N SER A 2 -11.82 -44.25 -8.78
CA SER A 2 -11.07 -43.23 -9.53
C SER A 2 -11.24 -41.79 -9.02
N VAL A 3 -12.46 -41.40 -8.64
CA VAL A 3 -12.76 -40.04 -8.16
C VAL A 3 -12.13 -39.77 -6.78
N LEU A 4 -12.09 -40.77 -5.90
CA LEU A 4 -11.50 -40.65 -4.56
C LEU A 4 -9.98 -40.45 -4.63
N ASN A 5 -9.31 -41.12 -5.57
CA ASN A 5 -7.87 -41.01 -5.78
C ASN A 5 -7.48 -39.63 -6.35
N ALA A 6 -8.30 -39.07 -7.24
CA ALA A 6 -8.10 -37.73 -7.78
C ALA A 6 -8.28 -36.63 -6.71
N THR A 7 -9.22 -36.80 -5.78
CA THR A 7 -9.39 -35.87 -4.65
C THR A 7 -8.25 -35.96 -3.63
N LEU A 8 -7.72 -37.16 -3.36
CA LEU A 8 -6.58 -37.35 -2.47
C LEU A 8 -5.30 -36.75 -3.06
N VAL A 9 -5.02 -37.00 -4.35
CA VAL A 9 -3.89 -36.38 -5.06
C VAL A 9 -4.01 -34.85 -5.08
N LYS A 10 -5.22 -34.29 -5.26
CA LYS A 10 -5.42 -32.84 -5.23
C LYS A 10 -5.17 -32.25 -3.83
N GLN A 11 -5.62 -32.94 -2.77
CA GLN A 11 -5.39 -32.54 -1.38
C GLN A 11 -3.89 -32.59 -1.02
N ASP A 12 -3.18 -33.63 -1.47
CA ASP A 12 -1.74 -33.79 -1.25
C ASP A 12 -0.93 -32.73 -2.01
N VAL A 13 -1.30 -32.43 -3.27
CA VAL A 13 -0.63 -31.37 -4.04
C VAL A 13 -0.87 -29.98 -3.42
N VAL A 14 -2.09 -29.69 -2.95
CA VAL A 14 -2.41 -28.40 -2.28
C VAL A 14 -1.62 -28.27 -0.97
N SER A 15 -1.62 -29.30 -0.12
CA SER A 15 -0.90 -29.26 1.16
C SER A 15 0.62 -29.16 0.98
N VAL A 16 1.19 -29.84 -0.02
CA VAL A 16 2.61 -29.71 -0.35
C VAL A 16 2.93 -28.29 -0.83
N HIS A 17 2.07 -27.69 -1.66
CA HIS A 17 2.28 -26.33 -2.17
C HIS A 17 2.13 -25.26 -1.07
N GLU A 18 1.20 -25.45 -0.12
CA GLU A 18 1.07 -24.61 1.08
C GLU A 18 2.33 -24.70 1.95
N ASN A 19 2.86 -25.91 2.19
CA ASN A 19 4.08 -26.08 2.99
C ASN A 19 5.31 -25.38 2.37
N TYR A 20 5.49 -25.44 1.05
CA TYR A 20 6.58 -24.72 0.38
C TYR A 20 6.40 -23.21 0.44
N PHE A 21 5.16 -22.73 0.30
CA PHE A 21 4.84 -21.31 0.40
C PHE A 21 5.11 -20.77 1.81
N GLU A 22 4.66 -21.46 2.85
CA GLU A 22 4.92 -21.10 4.26
C GLU A 22 6.42 -21.05 4.57
N LEU A 23 7.18 -22.04 4.07
CA LEU A 23 8.64 -22.07 4.23
C LEU A 23 9.31 -20.89 3.51
N PHE A 24 8.85 -20.56 2.29
CA PHE A 24 9.31 -19.39 1.55
C PHE A 24 8.98 -18.08 2.28
N VAL A 25 7.74 -17.90 2.73
CA VAL A 25 7.28 -16.70 3.45
C VAL A 25 8.09 -16.50 4.72
N ARG A 26 8.33 -17.57 5.48
CA ARG A 26 9.14 -17.51 6.70
C ARG A 26 10.59 -17.11 6.41
N LYS A 27 11.22 -17.75 5.42
CA LYS A 27 12.62 -17.45 5.03
C LYS A 27 12.77 -16.07 4.42
N TYR A 28 11.81 -15.67 3.58
CA TYR A 28 11.76 -14.34 3.00
C TYR A 28 11.53 -13.29 4.09
N GLY A 29 10.66 -13.54 5.07
CA GLY A 29 10.38 -12.62 6.18
C GLY A 29 11.63 -12.22 6.99
N GLU A 30 12.57 -13.14 7.19
CA GLU A 30 13.86 -12.88 7.87
C GLU A 30 14.72 -11.85 7.11
N VAL A 31 14.70 -11.89 5.77
CA VAL A 31 15.56 -11.08 4.89
C VAL A 31 14.82 -9.84 4.35
N HIS A 32 13.49 -9.90 4.25
CA HIS A 32 12.65 -8.90 3.63
C HIS A 32 12.85 -7.51 4.23
N GLY A 33 13.06 -7.42 5.55
CA GLY A 33 13.28 -6.13 6.20
C GLY A 33 14.53 -5.41 5.73
N TYR A 34 15.65 -6.11 5.65
CA TYR A 34 16.90 -5.53 5.19
C TYR A 34 16.81 -5.11 3.72
N VAL A 35 16.28 -5.99 2.87
CA VAL A 35 16.13 -5.70 1.43
C VAL A 35 15.18 -4.54 1.19
N SER A 36 14.04 -4.52 1.87
CA SER A 36 13.03 -3.45 1.72
C SER A 36 13.54 -2.09 2.19
N MET A 37 14.30 -2.03 3.31
CA MET A 37 14.95 -0.78 3.75
C MET A 37 15.92 -0.24 2.69
N VAL A 38 16.78 -1.10 2.14
CA VAL A 38 17.73 -0.70 1.10
C VAL A 38 16.99 -0.17 -0.13
N VAL A 39 16.00 -0.91 -0.62
CA VAL A 39 15.18 -0.49 -1.76
C VAL A 39 14.47 0.84 -1.50
N CYS A 40 13.96 1.07 -0.29
CA CYS A 40 13.30 2.33 0.06
C CYS A 40 14.27 3.51 0.15
N ILE A 41 15.49 3.31 0.64
CA ILE A 41 16.50 4.37 0.65
C ILE A 41 16.86 4.76 -0.79
N PHE A 42 17.15 3.78 -1.64
CA PHE A 42 17.43 4.04 -3.05
C PHE A 42 16.24 4.69 -3.75
N GLY A 43 15.03 4.18 -3.54
CA GLY A 43 13.80 4.74 -4.09
C GLY A 43 13.56 6.19 -3.65
N ALA A 44 13.82 6.52 -2.39
CA ALA A 44 13.70 7.89 -1.89
C ALA A 44 14.71 8.82 -2.57
N ILE A 45 15.98 8.42 -2.65
CA ILE A 45 17.04 9.20 -3.32
C ILE A 45 16.70 9.40 -4.81
N SER A 46 16.33 8.35 -5.53
CA SER A 46 15.99 8.42 -6.95
C SER A 46 14.80 9.37 -7.20
N ASN A 47 13.75 9.29 -6.37
CA ASN A 47 12.60 10.18 -6.51
C ASN A 47 12.94 11.64 -6.17
N ILE A 48 13.79 11.89 -5.16
CA ILE A 48 14.29 13.24 -4.86
C ILE A 48 15.07 13.80 -6.06
N LEU A 49 15.97 13.02 -6.65
CA LEU A 49 16.74 13.43 -7.83
C LEU A 49 15.81 13.75 -9.00
N ASN A 50 14.77 12.95 -9.24
CA ASN A 50 13.76 13.23 -10.26
C ASN A 50 13.07 14.58 -10.02
N VAL A 51 12.68 14.88 -8.77
CA VAL A 51 12.09 16.18 -8.43
C VAL A 51 13.08 17.32 -8.71
N ILE A 52 14.34 17.19 -8.29
CA ILE A 52 15.37 18.21 -8.48
C ILE A 52 15.62 18.49 -9.98
N VAL A 53 15.75 17.43 -10.79
CA VAL A 53 16.02 17.53 -12.22
C VAL A 53 14.83 18.16 -12.96
N LEU A 54 13.61 17.70 -12.67
CA LEU A 54 12.41 18.15 -13.37
C LEU A 54 11.94 19.56 -12.93
N THR A 55 12.33 20.02 -11.74
CA THR A 55 12.00 21.37 -11.25
C THR A 55 12.95 22.46 -11.77
N ARG A 56 14.01 22.11 -12.50
CA ARG A 56 14.92 23.11 -13.09
C ARG A 56 14.18 23.98 -14.11
N ARG A 57 14.41 25.30 -14.10
CA ARG A 57 13.69 26.30 -14.93
C ARG A 57 13.59 25.95 -16.42
N HIS A 58 14.64 25.36 -17.00
CA HIS A 58 14.68 24.98 -18.41
C HIS A 58 13.86 23.71 -18.74
N MET A 59 13.48 22.93 -17.73
CA MET A 59 12.74 21.67 -17.86
C MET A 59 11.26 21.83 -17.48
N ILE A 60 10.78 23.05 -17.17
CA ILE A 60 9.38 23.26 -16.78
C ILE A 60 8.50 23.21 -18.03
N THR A 61 7.93 22.04 -18.29
CA THR A 61 6.92 21.79 -19.31
C THR A 61 5.71 21.12 -18.68
N PRO A 62 4.50 21.22 -19.27
CA PRO A 62 3.31 20.54 -18.78
C PRO A 62 3.51 19.05 -18.49
N THR A 63 4.23 18.36 -19.40
CA THR A 63 4.59 16.94 -19.25
C THR A 63 5.53 16.73 -18.06
N ASN A 64 6.56 17.57 -17.93
CA ASN A 64 7.52 17.46 -16.83
C ASN A 64 6.90 17.82 -15.47
N CYS A 65 5.90 18.70 -15.42
CA CYS A 65 5.15 18.97 -14.19
C CYS A 65 4.40 17.73 -13.68
N ILE A 66 3.83 16.92 -14.58
CA ILE A 66 3.17 15.66 -14.19
C ILE A 66 4.21 14.65 -13.71
N LEU A 67 5.36 14.56 -14.39
CA LEU A 67 6.47 13.72 -13.95
C LEU A 67 7.00 14.15 -12.57
N THR A 68 7.06 15.46 -12.30
CA THR A 68 7.40 15.99 -10.96
C THR A 68 6.34 15.60 -9.93
N ALA A 69 5.05 15.72 -10.26
CA ALA A 69 3.97 15.31 -9.35
C ALA A 69 4.02 13.81 -9.03
N LEU A 70 4.31 12.97 -10.02
CA LEU A 70 4.56 11.54 -9.84
C LEU A 70 5.76 11.29 -8.93
N ALA A 71 6.90 11.96 -9.19
CA ALA A 71 8.10 11.81 -8.38
C ALA A 71 7.90 12.25 -6.92
N ILE A 72 7.15 13.34 -6.68
CA ILE A 72 6.78 13.78 -5.32
C ILE A 72 5.92 12.72 -4.63
N ARG A 73 4.90 12.20 -5.31
CA ARG A 73 4.03 11.13 -4.78
C ARG A 73 4.83 9.87 -4.46
N ASP A 74 5.73 9.45 -5.34
CA ASP A 74 6.54 8.24 -5.17
C ASP A 74 7.53 8.40 -4.02
N PHE A 75 8.13 9.59 -3.88
CA PHE A 75 8.94 9.94 -2.72
C PHE A 75 8.15 9.81 -1.42
N LEU A 76 6.95 10.40 -1.34
CA LEU A 76 6.12 10.35 -0.12
C LEU A 76 5.67 8.91 0.23
N THR A 77 5.35 8.10 -0.78
CA THR A 77 5.00 6.69 -0.59
C THR A 77 6.18 5.91 -0.04
N THR A 78 7.36 6.12 -0.63
CA THR A 78 8.60 5.45 -0.20
C THR A 78 9.01 5.88 1.20
N LEU A 79 8.83 7.16 1.55
CA LEU A 79 9.13 7.68 2.88
C LEU A 79 8.21 7.09 3.94
N THR A 80 6.90 7.04 3.69
CA THR A 80 5.94 6.43 4.61
C THR A 80 6.24 4.94 4.82
N TYR A 81 6.61 4.23 3.76
CA TYR A 81 7.04 2.84 3.86
C TYR A 81 8.34 2.70 4.66
N LEU A 82 9.32 3.59 4.48
CA LEU A 82 10.57 3.58 5.23
C LEU A 82 10.32 3.71 6.73
N VAL A 83 9.45 4.63 7.16
CA VAL A 83 9.04 4.77 8.57
C VAL A 83 8.42 3.47 9.10
N TYR A 84 7.58 2.83 8.28
CA TYR A 84 6.99 1.54 8.62
C TYR A 84 8.04 0.42 8.77
N ALA A 85 8.95 0.30 7.81
CA ALA A 85 10.01 -0.71 7.81
C ALA A 85 10.95 -0.51 9.01
N VAL A 86 11.39 0.71 9.28
CA VAL A 86 12.26 1.01 10.43
C VAL A 86 11.57 0.62 11.74
N TYR A 87 10.31 1.00 11.95
CA TYR A 87 9.60 0.62 13.17
C TYR A 87 9.39 -0.89 13.28
N TYR A 88 8.97 -1.55 12.21
CA TYR A 88 8.70 -2.98 12.26
C TYR A 88 9.99 -3.78 12.50
N PHE A 89 11.06 -3.50 11.76
CA PHE A 89 12.29 -4.28 11.84
C PHE A 89 13.20 -3.88 13.00
N VAL A 90 13.34 -2.59 13.31
CA VAL A 90 14.24 -2.14 14.40
C VAL A 90 13.56 -2.23 15.77
N TYR A 91 12.27 -1.89 15.85
CA TYR A 91 11.58 -1.76 17.14
C TYR A 91 10.73 -3.00 17.51
N THR A 92 10.14 -3.69 16.53
CA THR A 92 9.21 -4.81 16.82
C THR A 92 9.92 -6.17 16.91
N GLN A 93 10.97 -6.45 16.12
CA GLN A 93 11.72 -7.72 16.25
C GLN A 93 12.28 -7.95 17.67
N ASN A 94 12.56 -6.88 18.41
CA ASN A 94 13.05 -6.95 19.79
C ASN A 94 11.96 -7.09 20.85
N ARG A 95 10.66 -7.04 20.48
CA ARG A 95 9.53 -7.17 21.41
C ARG A 95 8.74 -8.43 21.09
N LEU A 96 8.93 -9.46 21.93
CA LEU A 96 8.22 -10.75 21.87
C LEU A 96 6.69 -10.62 22.05
N ASN A 97 6.23 -9.49 22.58
CA ASN A 97 4.81 -9.24 22.79
C ASN A 97 4.35 -8.31 21.66
N GLY A 98 3.57 -8.82 20.71
CA GLY A 98 3.00 -8.09 19.55
C GLY A 98 2.05 -6.93 19.88
N ASN A 99 2.22 -6.28 21.03
CA ASN A 99 1.48 -5.11 21.44
C ASN A 99 2.15 -3.85 20.91
N HIS A 100 1.44 -3.23 19.98
CA HIS A 100 1.76 -1.90 19.50
C HIS A 100 0.96 -0.84 20.25
N SER A 101 1.56 0.34 20.40
CA SER A 101 0.87 1.51 20.94
C SER A 101 -0.38 1.82 20.11
N GLN A 102 -1.41 2.36 20.75
CA GLN A 102 -2.61 2.85 20.06
C GLN A 102 -2.26 3.80 18.92
N GLY A 103 -1.29 4.70 19.12
CA GLY A 103 -0.83 5.63 18.08
C GLY A 103 -0.20 4.94 16.85
N TRP A 104 0.48 3.81 17.07
CA TRP A 104 1.07 3.03 15.96
C TRP A 104 0.00 2.37 15.09
N ASN A 105 -1.05 1.84 15.70
CA ASN A 105 -2.16 1.27 14.95
C ASN A 105 -2.88 2.31 14.10
N TYR A 106 -3.07 3.54 14.62
CA TYR A 106 -3.57 4.65 13.80
C TYR A 106 -2.61 5.02 12.67
N PHE A 107 -1.30 5.04 12.91
CA PHE A 107 -0.31 5.26 11.86
C PHE A 107 -0.42 4.20 10.74
N ILE A 108 -0.59 2.92 11.08
CA ILE A 108 -0.77 1.86 10.08
C ILE A 108 -2.04 2.10 9.25
N VAL A 109 -3.17 2.43 9.88
CA VAL A 109 -4.42 2.74 9.17
C VAL A 109 -4.23 3.93 8.24
N LEU A 110 -3.62 5.02 8.73
CA LEU A 110 -3.29 6.18 7.92
C LEU A 110 -2.38 5.82 6.75
N LYS A 111 -1.37 4.97 6.96
CA LYS A 111 -0.49 4.46 5.90
C LYS A 111 -1.28 3.69 4.83
N ILE A 112 -2.19 2.81 5.22
CA ILE A 112 -2.98 1.99 4.29
C ILE A 112 -3.82 2.91 3.38
N ILE A 113 -4.55 3.85 3.98
CA ILE A 113 -5.37 4.82 3.26
C ILE A 113 -4.47 5.68 2.36
N PHE A 114 -3.37 6.19 2.89
CA PHE A 114 -2.41 7.00 2.14
C PHE A 114 -1.84 6.25 0.92
N THR A 115 -1.49 4.97 1.08
CA THR A 115 -0.95 4.14 -0.01
C THR A 115 -2.02 3.89 -1.08
N SER A 116 -3.27 3.64 -0.67
CA SER A 116 -4.42 3.51 -1.57
C SER A 116 -4.63 4.80 -2.39
N THR A 117 -4.70 5.95 -1.72
CA THR A 117 -4.85 7.27 -2.36
C THR A 117 -3.70 7.53 -3.34
N CYS A 118 -2.46 7.27 -2.91
CA CYS A 118 -1.30 7.42 -3.77
C CYS A 118 -1.41 6.53 -5.01
N HIS A 119 -1.84 5.27 -4.89
CA HIS A 119 -2.02 4.36 -6.03
C HIS A 119 -3.04 4.91 -7.03
N ASN A 120 -4.19 5.37 -6.54
CA ASN A 120 -5.20 5.99 -7.39
C ASN A 120 -4.65 7.24 -8.11
N MET A 121 -3.94 8.12 -7.40
CA MET A 121 -3.29 9.30 -8.01
C MET A 121 -2.30 8.93 -9.13
N ALA A 122 -1.46 7.91 -8.92
CA ALA A 122 -0.50 7.47 -9.93
C ALA A 122 -1.17 6.94 -11.20
N MET A 123 -2.28 6.21 -11.04
CA MET A 123 -3.09 5.74 -12.17
C MET A 123 -3.63 6.92 -12.98
N TRP A 124 -4.22 7.92 -12.31
CA TRP A 124 -4.72 9.13 -12.98
C TRP A 124 -3.64 9.93 -13.70
N PHE A 125 -2.47 10.12 -13.08
CA PHE A 125 -1.35 10.79 -13.74
C PHE A 125 -0.83 10.01 -14.95
N THR A 126 -0.85 8.68 -14.90
CA THR A 126 -0.45 7.84 -16.03
C THR A 126 -1.46 7.99 -17.19
N VAL A 127 -2.75 7.96 -16.90
CA VAL A 127 -3.80 8.22 -17.91
C VAL A 127 -3.65 9.62 -18.51
N PHE A 128 -3.39 10.63 -17.69
CA PHE A 128 -3.22 11.99 -18.17
C PHE A 128 -1.97 12.13 -19.06
N ARG A 129 -0.86 11.48 -18.69
CA ARG A 129 0.34 11.38 -19.55
C ARG A 129 0.03 10.70 -20.87
N TYR A 130 -0.74 9.60 -20.85
CA TYR A 130 -1.17 8.91 -22.06
C TYR A 130 -1.98 9.84 -22.99
N ILE A 131 -2.92 10.61 -22.44
CA ILE A 131 -3.71 11.58 -23.22
C ILE A 131 -2.79 12.64 -23.86
N LEU A 132 -1.82 13.18 -23.12
CA LEU A 132 -0.89 14.17 -23.65
C LEU A 132 -0.05 13.65 -24.82
N VAL A 133 0.40 12.39 -24.76
CA VAL A 133 1.26 11.77 -25.77
C VAL A 133 0.46 11.27 -26.98
N CYS A 134 -0.66 10.60 -26.75
CA CYS A 134 -1.42 9.95 -27.81
C CYS A 134 -2.44 10.89 -28.47
N HIS A 135 -2.94 11.91 -27.77
CA HIS A 135 -3.94 12.86 -28.28
C HIS A 135 -3.38 14.27 -28.41
N HIS A 136 -2.53 14.48 -29.41
CA HIS A 136 -1.86 15.75 -29.71
C HIS A 136 -2.81 16.97 -29.77
N GLY A 137 -4.05 16.82 -30.28
CA GLY A 137 -5.04 17.90 -30.32
C GLY A 137 -5.49 18.38 -28.93
N ILE A 138 -5.55 17.48 -27.95
CA ILE A 138 -5.84 17.81 -26.55
C ILE A 138 -4.56 18.25 -25.84
N GLY A 139 -3.43 17.60 -26.15
CA GLY A 139 -2.10 17.99 -25.69
C GLY A 139 -1.78 19.46 -25.97
N ASN A 140 -2.11 19.95 -27.16
CA ASN A 140 -1.86 21.35 -27.53
C ASN A 140 -2.71 22.36 -26.73
N ARG A 141 -3.92 21.97 -26.28
CA ARG A 141 -4.76 22.80 -25.38
C ARG A 141 -4.27 22.78 -23.93
N LEU A 142 -3.58 21.70 -23.55
CA LEU A 142 -2.95 21.47 -22.24
C LEU A 142 -1.49 21.94 -22.19
N CYS A 143 -0.92 22.38 -23.33
CA CYS A 143 0.42 22.96 -23.40
C CYS A 143 0.59 24.22 -22.52
N SER A 144 -0.51 24.80 -22.04
CA SER A 144 -0.46 25.86 -21.04
C SER A 144 -0.13 25.28 -19.66
N LEU A 145 1.04 25.66 -19.13
CA LEU A 145 1.53 25.28 -17.80
C LEU A 145 0.48 25.48 -16.69
N GLN A 146 -0.25 26.60 -16.73
CA GLN A 146 -1.27 26.93 -15.74
C GLN A 146 -2.42 25.90 -15.73
N ARG A 147 -2.84 25.44 -16.91
CA ARG A 147 -3.91 24.43 -17.03
C ARG A 147 -3.44 23.06 -16.55
N ALA A 148 -2.21 22.67 -16.88
CA ALA A 148 -1.63 21.42 -16.41
C ALA A 148 -1.54 21.37 -14.88
N ILE A 149 -1.07 22.46 -14.25
CA ILE A 149 -1.02 22.58 -12.79
C ILE A 149 -2.43 22.52 -12.19
N LEU A 150 -3.40 23.21 -12.78
CA LEU A 150 -4.80 23.15 -12.34
C LEU A 150 -5.36 21.73 -12.44
N THR A 151 -5.11 21.01 -13.54
CA THR A 151 -5.56 19.62 -13.68
C THR A 151 -4.91 18.70 -12.64
N ILE A 152 -3.62 18.86 -12.37
CA ILE A 152 -2.93 18.12 -11.30
C ILE A 152 -3.60 18.41 -9.95
N ALA A 153 -3.87 19.68 -9.64
CA ALA A 153 -4.53 20.07 -8.40
C ALA A 153 -5.94 19.45 -8.28
N ILE A 154 -6.72 19.45 -9.36
CA ILE A 154 -8.04 18.82 -9.41
C ILE A 154 -7.94 17.31 -9.17
N ILE A 155 -7.00 16.62 -9.83
CA ILE A 155 -6.78 15.17 -9.64
C ILE A 155 -6.44 14.91 -8.17
N VAL A 156 -5.54 15.69 -7.57
CA VAL A 156 -5.12 15.51 -6.18
C VAL A 156 -6.31 15.68 -5.23
N ILE A 157 -7.06 16.76 -5.39
CA ILE A 157 -8.21 17.07 -4.54
C ILE A 157 -9.31 16.00 -4.70
N ALA A 158 -9.67 15.64 -5.93
CA ALA A 158 -10.68 14.62 -6.21
C ALA A 158 -10.29 13.26 -5.62
N ASN A 159 -9.02 12.87 -5.70
CA ASN A 159 -8.54 11.61 -5.12
C ASN A 159 -8.63 11.61 -3.59
N ILE A 160 -8.36 12.73 -2.93
CA ILE A 160 -8.55 12.86 -1.47
C ILE A 160 -10.02 12.63 -1.11
N PHE A 161 -10.95 13.24 -1.83
CA PHE A 161 -12.39 13.03 -1.60
C PHE A 161 -12.83 11.59 -1.82
N VAL A 162 -12.37 10.96 -2.90
CA VAL A 162 -12.66 9.54 -3.20
C VAL A 162 -12.10 8.61 -2.15
N SER A 163 -11.05 9.01 -1.42
CA SER A 163 -10.42 8.19 -0.36
C SER A 163 -11.08 8.37 1.01
N ILE A 164 -12.02 9.30 1.19
CA ILE A 164 -12.73 9.51 2.47
C ILE A 164 -13.45 8.24 2.95
N PRO A 165 -14.17 7.48 2.09
CA PRO A 165 -14.82 6.23 2.48
C PRO A 165 -13.85 5.21 3.08
N ASP A 166 -12.60 5.16 2.60
CA ASP A 166 -11.58 4.22 3.08
C ASP A 166 -11.25 4.42 4.56
N ILE A 167 -11.48 5.63 5.10
CA ILE A 167 -11.31 5.93 6.53
C ILE A 167 -12.29 5.13 7.38
N PHE A 168 -13.52 4.90 6.89
CA PHE A 168 -14.56 4.17 7.61
C PHE A 168 -14.39 2.65 7.54
N LEU A 169 -13.48 2.14 6.71
CA LEU A 169 -13.21 0.71 6.57
C LEU A 169 -12.41 0.14 7.76
N TYR A 170 -11.69 0.97 8.50
CA TYR A 170 -10.78 0.52 9.54
C TYR A 170 -11.15 1.06 10.92
N ARG A 171 -11.05 0.21 11.95
CA ARG A 171 -11.25 0.60 13.35
C ARG A 171 -10.13 0.03 14.22
N VAL A 172 -9.61 0.85 15.14
CA VAL A 172 -8.66 0.38 16.17
C VAL A 172 -9.44 -0.10 17.40
N VAL A 173 -9.24 -1.36 17.79
CA VAL A 173 -9.94 -2.00 18.92
C VAL A 173 -8.93 -2.48 19.95
N LYS A 174 -9.31 -2.40 21.23
CA LYS A 174 -8.54 -2.97 22.33
C LYS A 174 -8.73 -4.48 22.34
N GLN A 175 -7.64 -5.24 22.26
CA GLN A 175 -7.65 -6.68 22.44
C GLN A 175 -7.19 -7.01 23.85
N THR A 176 -8.07 -7.65 24.63
CA THR A 176 -7.76 -8.12 25.98
C THR A 176 -7.66 -9.64 25.92
N ASP A 177 -6.46 -10.19 26.05
CA ASP A 177 -6.28 -11.64 26.10
C ASP A 177 -6.62 -12.16 27.50
N ILE A 178 -7.64 -13.01 27.57
CA ILE A 178 -8.26 -13.53 28.80
C ILE A 178 -7.27 -14.40 29.60
N GLY A 179 -6.20 -14.93 28.98
CA GLY A 179 -5.24 -15.84 29.60
C GLY A 179 -3.95 -15.22 30.17
N TYR A 180 -3.58 -14.00 29.75
CA TYR A 180 -2.26 -13.42 30.07
C TYR A 180 -2.32 -12.04 30.73
N ASN A 181 -3.51 -11.56 31.15
CA ASN A 181 -3.73 -10.21 31.70
C ASN A 181 -3.12 -9.10 30.81
N PHE A 182 -3.16 -9.29 29.49
CA PHE A 182 -2.47 -8.43 28.55
C PHE A 182 -3.46 -7.63 27.71
N SER A 183 -3.30 -6.30 27.70
CA SER A 183 -4.16 -5.35 26.98
C SER A 183 -3.38 -4.70 25.82
N GLY A 184 -3.73 -5.05 24.59
CA GLY A 184 -3.12 -4.53 23.36
C GLY A 184 -4.11 -3.78 22.47
N TYR A 185 -3.61 -3.15 21.40
CA TYR A 185 -4.44 -2.53 20.36
C TYR A 185 -4.15 -3.22 19.02
N ARG A 186 -5.22 -3.58 18.30
CA ARG A 186 -5.16 -4.11 16.93
C ARG A 186 -6.11 -3.28 16.06
N PHE A 187 -5.71 -3.00 14.82
CA PHE A 187 -6.65 -2.49 13.83
C PHE A 187 -7.39 -3.66 13.18
N ILE A 188 -8.71 -3.54 13.06
CA ILE A 188 -9.58 -4.50 12.40
C ILE A 188 -10.43 -3.79 11.34
N GLU A 189 -10.94 -4.55 10.40
CA GLU A 189 -11.98 -4.06 9.48
C GLU A 189 -13.24 -3.68 10.26
N SER A 190 -13.94 -2.65 9.81
CA SER A 190 -15.13 -2.16 10.49
C SER A 190 -16.32 -3.11 10.32
N HIS A 191 -17.26 -3.09 11.26
CA HIS A 191 -18.46 -3.95 11.26
C HIS A 191 -19.33 -3.82 9.98
N LEU A 192 -19.14 -2.76 9.19
CA LEU A 192 -19.80 -2.58 7.90
C LEU A 192 -19.28 -3.57 6.84
N VAL A 193 -17.99 -3.92 6.90
CA VAL A 193 -17.35 -4.92 6.04
C VAL A 193 -17.69 -6.33 6.52
N GLU A 194 -17.61 -6.56 7.83
CA GLU A 194 -17.89 -7.86 8.47
C GLU A 194 -19.34 -8.35 8.25
N LYS A 195 -20.30 -7.41 8.11
CA LYS A 195 -21.71 -7.72 7.85
C LYS A 195 -22.01 -8.05 6.38
N HIS A 196 -21.10 -7.76 5.45
CA HIS A 196 -21.27 -8.09 4.04
C HIS A 196 -21.00 -9.58 3.77
N SER A 197 -21.99 -10.29 3.20
CA SER A 197 -21.97 -11.74 2.91
C SER A 197 -20.71 -12.22 2.16
N PHE A 198 -20.16 -11.36 1.29
CA PHE A 198 -18.97 -11.65 0.48
C PHE A 198 -17.69 -11.85 1.33
N TYR A 199 -17.51 -11.10 2.42
CA TYR A 199 -16.30 -11.18 3.26
C TYR A 199 -16.30 -12.38 4.21
N LYS A 200 -17.49 -12.82 4.66
CA LYS A 200 -17.63 -14.05 5.47
C LYS A 200 -17.10 -15.29 4.75
N SER A 201 -17.25 -15.37 3.43
CA SER A 201 -16.76 -16.51 2.64
C SER A 201 -15.23 -16.53 2.50
N PHE A 202 -14.57 -15.39 2.66
CA PHE A 202 -13.10 -15.28 2.63
C PHE A 202 -12.50 -15.64 3.99
N ASN A 203 -13.11 -15.17 5.08
CA ASN A 203 -12.63 -15.44 6.43
C ASN A 203 -12.98 -16.86 6.93
N SER A 204 -14.00 -17.52 6.37
CA SER A 204 -14.27 -18.95 6.64
C SER A 204 -13.27 -19.90 5.98
N GLY A 205 -12.43 -19.41 5.07
CA GLY A 205 -11.28 -20.15 4.53
C GLY A 205 -10.00 -19.99 5.37
N SER A 206 -9.95 -18.98 6.25
CA SER A 206 -8.80 -18.64 7.09
C SER A 206 -8.89 -19.21 8.51
N THR A 207 -10.00 -19.86 8.87
CA THR A 207 -10.14 -20.63 10.12
C THR A 207 -9.47 -22.01 10.01
N VAL A 208 -8.21 -22.02 9.58
CA VAL A 208 -7.29 -23.13 9.83
C VAL A 208 -6.01 -22.52 10.39
N SER A 209 -5.91 -22.60 11.73
CA SER A 209 -4.70 -22.57 12.56
C SER A 209 -3.80 -21.33 12.53
N LEU A 210 -4.05 -20.42 13.48
CA LEU A 210 -3.00 -19.99 14.42
C LEU A 210 -3.17 -20.77 15.72
#